data_AF-A0A368JWM5-F1
#
_entry.id   AF-A0A368JWM5-F1
#
_cell.length_a   1.000
_cell.length_b   1.000
_cell.length_c   1.000
_cell.angle_alpha   90.00
_cell.angle_beta   90.00
_cell.angle_gamma   90.00
#
_symmetry.space_group_name_H-M   'P 1'
#
loop_
_entity.id
_entity.type
_entity.pdbx_description
1 polymer ?
#
loop_
_entity_poly.entity_id
_entity_poly.type
_entity_poly.pdbx_seq_one_letter_code
_entity_poly.pdbx_strand_id
1 'polypeptide(L)'
;MIEHPTDFGPDDIFIMGNIAALAVQKGHGEQALPILKLVQEARPENGGAFTLEAMHLASIGACARAIVLLEGIAIEQMKINRDETIAFHLILLQQDKQHKRAAQLGHAYLECGLIESPEAREAIRLVVAECEAGAVAASKKHPVIGRKYAQHLCDISH
;
A
#
# COMPACT_ATOMS: atom_id res chain seq x y z
N MET A 1 27.18 3.58 34.17
CA MET A 1 26.08 3.56 33.19
C MET A 1 26.55 2.69 32.05
N ILE A 2 25.98 1.50 31.91
CA ILE A 2 26.24 0.68 30.74
C ILE A 2 25.22 1.16 29.72
N GLU A 3 25.67 2.01 28.79
CA GLU A 3 24.94 2.22 27.55
C GLU A 3 25.02 0.88 26.82
N HIS A 4 23.91 0.14 26.83
CA HIS A 4 23.73 -0.93 25.87
C HIS A 4 23.16 -0.27 24.62
N PRO A 5 23.95 -0.03 23.56
CA PRO A 5 23.34 0.16 22.26
C PRO A 5 22.68 -1.17 21.93
N THR A 6 21.35 -1.24 22.02
CA THR A 6 20.59 -2.28 21.33
C THR A 6 20.68 -1.98 19.83
N ASP A 7 21.87 -2.16 19.28
CA ASP A 7 22.07 -2.19 17.83
C ASP A 7 21.52 -3.54 17.37
N PHE A 8 20.30 -3.52 16.84
CA PHE A 8 19.72 -4.67 16.18
C PHE A 8 20.43 -4.88 14.85
N GLY A 9 21.03 -6.05 14.67
CA GLY A 9 21.63 -6.44 13.40
C GLY A 9 20.55 -6.73 12.33
N PRO A 10 20.95 -6.87 11.05
CA PRO A 10 20.02 -7.20 9.97
C PRO A 10 19.19 -8.47 10.23
N ASP A 11 19.78 -9.48 10.88
CA ASP A 11 19.09 -10.73 11.23
C ASP A 11 18.05 -10.51 12.34
N ASP A 12 18.35 -9.65 13.32
CA ASP A 12 17.39 -9.30 14.38
C ASP A 12 16.18 -8.58 13.78
N ILE A 13 16.42 -7.60 12.89
CA ILE A 13 15.35 -6.88 12.18
C ILE A 13 14.52 -7.86 11.33
N PHE A 14 15.15 -8.82 10.67
CA PHE A 14 14.45 -9.85 9.90
C PHE A 14 13.56 -10.73 10.79
N ILE A 15 14.10 -11.25 11.90
CA ILE A 15 13.34 -12.08 12.85
C ILE A 15 12.17 -11.28 13.45
N MET A 16 12.42 -10.03 13.85
CA MET A 16 11.39 -9.14 14.36
C MET A 16 10.27 -8.89 13.35
N GLY A 17 10.61 -8.69 12.07
CA GLY A 17 9.63 -8.59 10.98
C GLY A 17 8.74 -9.82 10.87
N ASN A 18 9.32 -11.02 10.96
CA ASN A 18 8.55 -12.28 10.93
C ASN A 18 7.66 -12.46 12.17
N ILE A 19 8.14 -12.09 13.36
CA ILE A 19 7.34 -12.10 14.59
C ILE A 19 6.15 -11.15 14.45
N ALA A 20 6.38 -9.93 13.97
CA ALA A 20 5.33 -8.94 13.74
C ALA A 20 4.30 -9.43 12.71
N ALA A 21 4.75 -10.03 11.60
CA ALA A 21 3.87 -10.62 10.60
C ALA A 21 2.95 -11.70 11.19
N LEU A 22 3.52 -12.62 11.98
CA LEU A 22 2.74 -13.65 12.67
C LEU A 22 1.75 -13.03 13.66
N ALA A 23 2.15 -12.02 14.42
CA ALA A 23 1.29 -11.32 15.36
C ALA A 23 0.09 -10.65 14.64
N VAL A 24 0.32 -9.94 13.53
CA VAL A 24 -0.75 -9.37 12.69
C VAL A 24 -1.70 -10.46 12.20
N GLN A 25 -1.16 -11.57 11.68
CA GLN A 25 -1.95 -12.71 11.21
C GLN A 25 -2.83 -13.32 12.31
N LYS A 26 -2.38 -13.31 13.56
CA LYS A 26 -3.13 -13.81 14.73
C LYS A 26 -4.09 -12.78 15.34
N GLY A 27 -4.23 -11.60 14.74
CA GLY A 27 -5.10 -10.54 15.25
C GLY A 27 -4.48 -9.71 16.38
N HIS A 28 -3.17 -9.86 16.62
CA HIS A 28 -2.40 -9.08 17.59
C HIS A 28 -1.70 -7.88 16.93
N GLY A 29 -2.40 -7.23 15.99
CA GLY A 29 -1.83 -6.14 15.19
C GLY A 29 -1.36 -4.96 16.04
N GLU A 30 -2.12 -4.58 17.06
CA GLU A 30 -1.77 -3.48 17.97
C GLU A 30 -0.45 -3.76 18.71
N GLN A 31 -0.25 -5.00 19.16
CA GLN A 31 1.01 -5.42 19.79
C GLN A 31 2.18 -5.50 18.80
N ALA A 32 1.89 -5.74 17.52
CA ALA A 32 2.89 -5.80 16.47
C ALA A 32 3.37 -4.41 16.01
N LEU A 33 2.56 -3.35 16.21
CA LEU A 33 2.84 -2.00 15.69
C LEU A 33 4.24 -1.47 16.06
N PRO A 34 4.70 -1.52 17.32
CA PRO A 34 6.03 -1.00 17.66
C PRO A 34 7.15 -1.73 16.91
N ILE A 35 6.99 -3.04 16.70
CA ILE A 35 7.95 -3.87 15.96
C ILE A 35 7.90 -3.53 14.47
N LEU A 36 6.71 -3.35 13.90
CA LEU A 36 6.56 -2.93 12.51
C LEU A 36 7.22 -1.57 12.26
N LYS A 37 7.05 -0.60 13.16
CA LYS A 37 7.71 0.71 13.06
C LYS A 37 9.22 0.60 13.09
N LEU A 38 9.77 -0.20 14.01
CA LEU A 38 11.20 -0.46 14.06
C LEU A 38 11.73 -1.06 12.75
N VAL A 39 11.00 -2.02 12.16
CA VAL A 39 11.38 -2.62 10.87
C VAL A 39 11.28 -1.62 9.72
N GLN A 40 10.27 -0.75 9.70
CA GLN A 40 10.12 0.30 8.69
C GLN A 40 11.27 1.31 8.74
N GLU A 41 11.69 1.70 9.95
CA GLU A 41 12.83 2.62 10.16
C GLU A 41 14.15 1.97 9.75
N ALA A 42 14.36 0.70 10.11
CA ALA A 42 15.60 -0.01 9.81
C ALA A 42 15.70 -0.46 8.34
N ARG A 43 14.57 -0.69 7.66
CA ARG A 43 14.48 -1.23 6.29
C ARG A 43 13.39 -0.53 5.46
N PRO A 44 13.53 0.78 5.19
CA PRO A 44 12.52 1.54 4.45
C PRO A 44 12.30 1.03 3.02
N GLU A 45 13.27 0.33 2.43
CA GLU A 45 13.16 -0.29 1.11
C GLU A 45 12.32 -1.58 1.08
N ASN A 46 11.87 -2.07 2.24
CA ASN A 46 11.02 -3.25 2.38
C ASN A 46 9.55 -2.87 2.64
N GLY A 47 8.72 -2.99 1.61
CA GLY A 47 7.29 -2.71 1.66
C GLY A 47 6.48 -3.64 2.57
N GLY A 48 7.05 -4.77 3.00
CA GLY A 48 6.35 -5.78 3.80
C GLY A 48 5.84 -5.24 5.14
N ALA A 49 6.66 -4.46 5.86
CA ALA A 49 6.26 -3.91 7.15
C ALA A 49 5.17 -2.83 7.03
N PHE A 50 5.19 -2.02 5.96
CA PHE A 50 4.14 -1.05 5.66
C PHE A 50 2.83 -1.76 5.28
N THR A 51 2.92 -2.80 4.46
CA THR A 51 1.77 -3.62 4.06
C THR A 51 1.11 -4.28 5.25
N LEU A 52 1.88 -4.86 6.18
CA LEU A 52 1.34 -5.47 7.40
C LEU A 52 0.65 -4.48 8.34
N GLU A 53 1.20 -3.27 8.50
CA GLU A 53 0.52 -2.20 9.24
C GLU A 53 -0.77 -1.77 8.53
N ALA A 54 -0.74 -1.61 7.21
CA ALA A 54 -1.93 -1.30 6.42
C ALA A 54 -3.00 -2.38 6.57
N MET A 55 -2.62 -3.67 6.55
CA MET A 55 -3.53 -4.80 6.79
C MET A 55 -4.17 -4.74 8.18
N HIS A 56 -3.39 -4.42 9.21
CA HIS A 56 -3.93 -4.22 10.55
C HIS A 56 -4.91 -3.05 10.61
N LEU A 57 -4.55 -1.89 10.04
CA LEU A 57 -5.43 -0.72 9.98
C LEU A 57 -6.75 -1.05 9.27
N ALA A 58 -6.69 -1.75 8.12
CA ALA A 58 -7.88 -2.19 7.41
C ALA A 58 -8.74 -3.15 8.25
N SER A 59 -8.12 -4.10 8.97
CA SER A 59 -8.85 -5.11 9.76
C SER A 59 -9.64 -4.52 10.94
N ILE A 60 -9.22 -3.37 11.45
CA ILE A 60 -9.97 -2.62 12.48
C ILE A 60 -10.90 -1.55 11.90
N GLY A 61 -11.18 -1.59 10.58
CA GLY A 61 -12.07 -0.67 9.89
C GLY A 61 -11.44 0.70 9.56
N ALA A 62 -10.15 0.90 9.81
CA ALA A 62 -9.44 2.14 9.53
C ALA A 62 -8.86 2.18 8.10
N CYS A 63 -9.67 1.81 7.09
CA CYS A 63 -9.25 1.70 5.70
C CYS A 63 -8.63 3.01 5.16
N ALA A 64 -9.25 4.17 5.45
CA ALA A 64 -8.71 5.46 5.03
C ALA A 64 -7.29 5.72 5.58
N ARG A 65 -7.00 5.30 6.82
CA ARG A 65 -5.66 5.42 7.40
C ARG A 65 -4.67 4.47 6.73
N ALA A 66 -5.11 3.26 6.38
CA ALA A 66 -4.30 2.30 5.65
C ALA A 66 -3.90 2.83 4.26
N ILE A 67 -4.82 3.47 3.55
CA ILE A 67 -4.55 4.12 2.26
C ILE A 67 -3.53 5.25 2.45
N VAL A 68 -3.78 6.18 3.39
CA VAL A 68 -2.85 7.30 3.65
C VAL A 68 -1.44 6.81 4.01
N LEU A 69 -1.34 5.72 4.79
CA LEU A 69 -0.05 5.10 5.10
C LEU A 69 0.67 4.67 3.82
N LEU A 70 0.01 3.91 2.94
CA LEU A 70 0.64 3.38 1.73
C LEU A 70 0.94 4.44 0.67
N GLU A 71 0.21 5.56 0.68
CA GLU A 71 0.49 6.70 -0.20
C GLU A 71 1.63 7.59 0.33
N GLY A 72 1.93 7.50 1.62
CA GLY A 72 3.02 8.24 2.25
C GLY A 72 4.39 7.61 2.05
N ILE A 73 4.48 6.43 1.45
CA ILE A 73 5.76 5.73 1.24
C ILE A 73 6.29 5.99 -0.17
N ALA A 74 7.62 6.00 -0.30
CA ALA A 74 8.30 6.08 -1.59
C ALA A 74 8.30 4.71 -2.29
N ILE A 75 7.16 4.30 -2.86
CA ILE A 75 6.98 3.01 -3.55
C ILE A 75 8.06 2.77 -4.60
N GLU A 76 8.51 3.81 -5.31
CA GLU A 76 9.54 3.74 -6.34
C GLU A 76 10.92 3.36 -5.80
N GLN A 77 11.17 3.59 -4.51
CA GLN A 77 12.43 3.27 -3.84
C GLN A 77 12.42 1.88 -3.21
N MET A 78 11.26 1.21 -3.17
CA MET A 78 11.13 -0.12 -2.62
C MET A 78 11.78 -1.18 -3.52
N LYS A 79 12.51 -2.09 -2.89
CA LYS A 79 13.19 -3.22 -3.54
C LYS A 79 12.63 -4.56 -3.12
N ILE A 80 11.96 -4.61 -1.97
CA ILE A 80 11.47 -5.85 -1.36
C ILE A 80 9.98 -5.67 -1.09
N ASN A 81 9.17 -6.66 -1.50
CA ASN A 81 7.72 -6.67 -1.36
C ASN A 81 6.99 -5.49 -2.04
N ARG A 82 7.58 -4.90 -3.10
CA ARG A 82 6.98 -3.74 -3.78
C ARG A 82 5.67 -4.12 -4.49
N ASP A 83 5.66 -5.24 -5.20
CA ASP A 83 4.50 -5.72 -5.95
C ASP A 83 3.31 -5.99 -5.01
N GLU A 84 3.55 -6.63 -3.87
CA GLU A 84 2.55 -6.90 -2.83
C GLU A 84 2.00 -5.61 -2.22
N THR A 85 2.88 -4.63 -1.98
CA THR A 85 2.49 -3.32 -1.44
C THR A 85 1.59 -2.57 -2.42
N ILE A 86 1.95 -2.55 -3.71
CA ILE A 86 1.14 -1.98 -4.78
C ILE A 86 -0.21 -2.69 -4.89
N ALA A 87 -0.21 -4.02 -4.92
CA ALA A 87 -1.44 -4.81 -5.02
C ALA A 87 -2.38 -4.55 -3.86
N PHE A 88 -1.86 -4.55 -2.63
CA PHE A 88 -2.66 -4.29 -1.45
C PHE A 88 -3.20 -2.86 -1.43
N HIS A 89 -2.42 -1.87 -1.87
CA HIS A 89 -2.88 -0.49 -2.00
C HIS A 89 -4.08 -0.38 -2.96
N LEU A 90 -4.02 -1.00 -4.13
CA LEU A 90 -5.11 -0.97 -5.10
C LEU A 90 -6.37 -1.68 -4.58
N ILE A 91 -6.21 -2.78 -3.85
CA ILE A 91 -7.32 -3.48 -3.20
C ILE A 91 -7.99 -2.58 -2.16
N LEU A 92 -7.22 -1.86 -1.33
CA LEU A 92 -7.79 -0.93 -0.34
C LEU A 92 -8.62 0.18 -1.02
N LEU A 93 -8.11 0.76 -2.10
CA LEU A 93 -8.83 1.77 -2.88
C LEU A 93 -10.12 1.20 -3.48
N GLN A 94 -10.09 -0.04 -3.99
CA GLN A 94 -11.28 -0.72 -4.50
C GLN A 94 -12.32 -0.96 -3.40
N GLN A 95 -11.88 -1.43 -2.23
CA GLN A 95 -12.75 -1.67 -1.06
C GLN A 95 -13.38 -0.38 -0.52
N ASP A 96 -12.63 0.72 -0.55
CA ASP A 96 -13.12 2.06 -0.21
C ASP A 96 -13.94 2.72 -1.33
N LYS A 97 -14.31 1.96 -2.38
CA LYS A 97 -15.11 2.41 -3.53
C LYS A 97 -14.46 3.52 -4.35
N GLN A 98 -13.17 3.74 -4.20
CA GLN A 98 -12.39 4.71 -4.97
C GLN A 98 -11.96 4.11 -6.33
N HIS A 99 -12.87 3.46 -7.04
CA HIS A 99 -12.57 2.68 -8.26
C HIS A 99 -11.85 3.49 -9.33
N LYS A 100 -12.27 4.75 -9.56
CA LYS A 100 -11.60 5.62 -10.54
C LYS A 100 -10.13 5.86 -10.17
N ARG A 101 -9.85 6.09 -8.89
CA ARG A 101 -8.50 6.34 -8.38
C ARG A 101 -7.66 5.07 -8.42
N ALA A 102 -8.23 3.93 -8.03
CA ALA A 102 -7.57 2.62 -8.14
C ALA A 102 -7.15 2.33 -9.59
N ALA A 103 -8.05 2.54 -10.57
CA ALA A 103 -7.72 2.35 -11.98
C ALA A 103 -6.60 3.29 -12.45
N GLN A 104 -6.68 4.59 -12.12
CA GLN A 104 -5.66 5.57 -12.49
C GLN A 104 -4.28 5.23 -11.93
N LEU A 105 -4.20 4.88 -10.65
CA LEU A 105 -2.94 4.49 -10.01
C LEU A 105 -2.41 3.17 -10.56
N GLY A 106 -3.28 2.19 -10.79
CA GLY A 106 -2.87 0.90 -11.35
C GLY A 106 -2.28 1.03 -12.75
N HIS A 107 -2.85 1.88 -13.62
CA HIS A 107 -2.23 2.22 -14.90
C HIS A 107 -0.86 2.88 -14.71
N ALA A 108 -0.74 3.87 -13.82
CA ALA A 108 0.53 4.53 -13.56
C ALA A 108 1.61 3.54 -13.08
N TYR A 109 1.27 2.61 -12.17
CA TYR A 109 2.21 1.59 -11.71
C TYR A 109 2.66 0.63 -12.81
N LEU A 110 1.75 0.26 -13.73
CA LEU A 110 2.07 -0.58 -14.89
C LEU A 110 2.95 0.17 -15.91
N GLU A 111 2.60 1.42 -16.24
CA GLU A 111 3.32 2.26 -17.20
C GLU A 111 4.73 2.62 -16.72
N CYS A 112 4.90 2.91 -15.44
CA CYS A 112 6.20 3.17 -14.83
C CYS A 112 7.04 1.90 -14.62
N GLY A 113 6.52 0.71 -14.95
CA GLY A 113 7.24 -0.55 -14.78
C GLY A 113 7.56 -0.89 -13.33
N LEU A 114 6.77 -0.39 -12.38
CA LEU A 114 7.00 -0.59 -10.95
C LEU A 114 6.66 -2.01 -10.48
N ILE A 115 5.91 -2.77 -11.28
CA ILE A 115 5.57 -4.15 -10.97
C ILE A 115 6.55 -5.06 -11.71
N GLU A 116 7.29 -5.91 -10.99
CA GLU A 116 8.35 -6.75 -11.57
C GLU A 116 7.83 -8.11 -12.02
N SER A 117 7.02 -8.77 -11.19
CA SER A 117 6.49 -10.10 -11.47
C SER A 117 5.47 -10.05 -12.64
N PRO A 118 5.59 -10.94 -13.64
CA PRO A 118 4.58 -11.10 -14.68
C PRO A 118 3.18 -11.42 -14.12
N GLU A 119 3.13 -12.25 -13.08
CA GLU A 119 1.90 -12.63 -12.39
C GLU A 119 1.26 -11.44 -11.68
N ALA A 120 2.07 -10.64 -10.97
CA ALA A 120 1.61 -9.42 -10.32
C ALA A 120 1.07 -8.40 -11.34
N ARG A 121 1.75 -8.22 -12.48
CA ARG A 121 1.27 -7.34 -13.56
C ARG A 121 -0.11 -7.77 -14.05
N GLU A 122 -0.32 -9.07 -14.25
CA GLU A 122 -1.60 -9.57 -14.72
C GLU A 122 -2.71 -9.40 -13.67
N ALA A 123 -2.40 -9.69 -12.41
CA ALA A 123 -3.34 -9.44 -11.31
C ALA A 123 -3.73 -7.95 -11.23
N ILE A 124 -2.77 -7.03 -11.37
CA ILE A 124 -3.07 -5.58 -11.38
C ILE A 124 -3.91 -5.19 -12.59
N ARG A 125 -3.65 -5.73 -13.78
CA ARG A 125 -4.49 -5.45 -14.97
C ARG A 125 -5.94 -5.84 -14.74
N LEU A 126 -6.19 -7.00 -14.11
CA LEU A 126 -7.54 -7.45 -13.78
C LEU A 126 -8.23 -6.48 -12.81
N VAL A 127 -7.54 -6.10 -11.72
CA VAL A 127 -8.07 -5.12 -10.75
C VAL A 127 -8.37 -3.77 -11.40
N VAL A 128 -7.49 -3.28 -12.28
CA VAL A 128 -7.70 -2.03 -13.03
C VAL A 128 -8.94 -2.13 -13.91
N ALA A 129 -9.08 -3.19 -14.70
CA ALA A 129 -10.23 -3.39 -15.58
C ALA A 129 -11.56 -3.48 -14.81
N GLU A 130 -11.58 -4.19 -13.67
CA GLU A 130 -12.74 -4.25 -12.79
C GLU A 130 -13.10 -2.88 -12.22
N CYS A 131 -12.10 -2.10 -11.78
CA CYS A 131 -12.30 -0.77 -11.25
C CYS A 131 -12.81 0.22 -12.31
N GLU A 132 -12.33 0.14 -13.55
CA GLU A 132 -12.87 0.94 -14.66
C GLU A 132 -14.34 0.64 -14.91
N ALA A 133 -14.71 -0.65 -14.99
CA ALA A 133 -16.10 -1.07 -15.13
C ALA A 133 -16.97 -0.55 -13.95
N GLY A 134 -16.47 -0.65 -12.72
CA GLY A 134 -17.13 -0.13 -11.52
C GLY A 134 -17.32 1.39 -11.53
N ALA A 135 -16.31 2.14 -11.97
CA ALA A 135 -16.37 3.60 -12.08
C ALA A 135 -17.40 4.06 -13.13
N VAL A 136 -17.50 3.34 -14.26
CA VAL A 136 -18.53 3.59 -15.28
C VAL A 136 -19.93 3.31 -14.74
N ALA A 137 -20.10 2.21 -13.98
CA ALA A 137 -21.39 1.90 -13.35
C ALA A 137 -21.81 2.96 -12.32
N ALA A 138 -20.86 3.49 -11.53
CA ALA A 138 -21.13 4.55 -10.55
C ALA A 138 -21.51 5.89 -11.22
N SER A 139 -20.82 6.28 -12.29
CA SER A 139 -21.10 7.54 -13.01
C SER A 139 -22.46 7.53 -13.73
N LYS A 140 -22.92 6.37 -14.22
CA LYS A 140 -24.28 6.21 -14.76
C LYS A 140 -25.37 6.35 -13.70
N LYS A 141 -25.07 6.08 -12.43
CA LYS A 141 -26.02 6.27 -11.32
C LYS A 141 -26.08 7.72 -10.84
N HIS A 142 -25.02 8.52 -10.98
CA HIS A 142 -24.96 9.94 -10.57
C HIS A 142 -24.29 10.82 -11.66
N PRO A 143 -25.06 11.53 -12.52
CA PRO A 143 -24.54 12.08 -13.78
C PRO A 143 -23.65 13.34 -13.69
N VAL A 144 -23.33 13.89 -12.52
CA VAL A 144 -22.68 15.21 -12.44
C VAL A 144 -21.66 15.23 -11.30
N ILE A 145 -20.54 15.94 -11.50
CA ILE A 145 -19.39 16.18 -10.60
C ILE A 145 -18.17 15.26 -10.87
N GLY A 146 -17.51 15.41 -12.02
CA GLY A 146 -16.29 14.62 -12.33
C GLY A 146 -15.18 15.35 -13.08
N ARG A 147 -15.33 16.66 -13.39
CA ARG A 147 -14.37 17.41 -14.24
C ARG A 147 -13.33 18.23 -13.48
N LYS A 148 -13.41 18.41 -12.15
CA LYS A 148 -12.53 19.37 -11.45
C LYS A 148 -11.23 18.79 -10.87
N TYR A 149 -11.09 17.48 -10.70
CA TYR A 149 -9.90 16.90 -10.05
C TYR A 149 -8.76 16.50 -10.99
N ALA A 150 -9.02 16.32 -12.30
CA ALA A 150 -7.97 15.94 -13.26
C ALA A 150 -7.06 17.12 -13.67
N GLN A 151 -7.54 18.37 -13.54
CA GLN A 151 -6.76 19.54 -13.92
C GLN A 151 -5.63 19.82 -12.91
N HIS A 152 -5.88 19.59 -11.62
CA HIS A 152 -4.95 20.01 -10.57
C HIS A 152 -3.66 19.19 -10.50
N LEU A 153 -3.65 17.97 -11.03
CA LEU A 153 -2.45 17.10 -11.06
C LEU A 153 -1.54 17.36 -12.27
N CYS A 154 -2.05 17.97 -13.35
CA CYS A 154 -1.20 18.43 -14.47
C CYS A 154 -0.43 19.71 -14.12
N ASP A 155 -0.99 20.58 -13.27
CA ASP A 155 -0.42 21.90 -12.97
C ASP A 155 0.74 21.85 -11.96
N ILE A 156 1.05 20.70 -11.36
CA ILE A 156 2.14 20.53 -10.38
C ILE A 156 3.43 20.00 -11.03
N SER A 157 3.37 19.63 -12.32
CA SER A 157 4.50 19.03 -13.06
C SER A 157 5.17 19.99 -14.05
N HIS A 158 5.01 21.31 -13.92
CA HIS A 158 5.64 22.33 -14.76
C HIS A 158 6.40 23.37 -13.93
#